data_AF-A0A2A4LD95-F1
#
_entry.id   AF-A0A2A4LD95-F1
#
_cell.length_a   1.000
_cell.length_b   1.000
_cell.length_c   1.000
_cell.angle_alpha   90.00
_cell.angle_beta   90.00
_cell.angle_gamma   90.00
#
_symmetry.space_group_name_H-M   'P 1'
#
loop_
_entity.id
_entity.type
_entity.pdbx_description
1 polymer ?
#
loop_
_entity_poly.entity_id
_entity_poly.type
_entity_poly.pdbx_seq_one_letter_code
_entity_poly.pdbx_strand_id
1 'polypeptide(L)'
;MLVRLTVKSFDKWQHGYQQIDHVSQAYGCTKKDILRDAQDPNSVLVMLEFETEALAHEYMEDDEIVVAMRAGNLSRCARIEYFEEREH
;
A
#
# COMPACT_ATOMS: atom_id res chain seq x y z
N MET A 1 -8.94 -1.74 -0.62
CA MET A 1 -7.95 -1.18 -1.56
C MET A 1 -6.82 -2.17 -1.81
N LEU A 2 -6.39 -2.30 -3.07
CA LEU A 2 -5.23 -3.08 -3.48
C LEU A 2 -4.19 -2.15 -4.13
N VAL A 3 -2.92 -2.29 -3.72
CA VAL A 3 -1.80 -1.57 -4.32
C VAL A 3 -0.79 -2.58 -4.83
N ARG A 4 -0.63 -2.65 -6.16
CA ARG A 4 0.37 -3.50 -6.81
C ARG A 4 1.53 -2.65 -7.32
N LEU A 5 2.74 -3.01 -6.92
CA LEU A 5 3.95 -2.27 -7.23
C LEU A 5 5.12 -3.23 -7.47
N THR A 6 6.10 -2.78 -8.24
CA THR A 6 7.39 -3.46 -8.34
C THR A 6 8.43 -2.57 -7.67
N VAL A 7 9.34 -3.17 -6.90
CA VAL A 7 10.37 -2.47 -6.12
C VAL A 7 11.76 -2.94 -6.52
N LYS A 8 12.80 -2.19 -6.21
CA LYS A 8 14.19 -2.65 -6.48
C LYS A 8 14.66 -3.73 -5.51
N SER A 9 14.17 -3.69 -4.28
CA SER A 9 14.50 -4.63 -3.20
C SER A 9 13.36 -4.65 -2.22
N PHE A 10 12.70 -5.81 -2.10
CA PHE A 10 11.59 -6.01 -1.17
C PHE A 10 11.97 -5.64 0.26
N ASP A 11 13.07 -6.17 0.79
CA ASP A 11 13.44 -5.96 2.20
C ASP A 11 13.68 -4.47 2.53
N LYS A 12 14.36 -3.74 1.62
CA LYS A 12 14.58 -2.30 1.78
C LYS A 12 13.28 -1.50 1.71
N TRP A 13 12.41 -1.87 0.77
CA TRP A 13 11.11 -1.24 0.63
C TRP A 13 10.23 -1.51 1.85
N GLN A 14 10.14 -2.75 2.32
CA GLN A 14 9.34 -3.15 3.47
C GLN A 14 9.78 -2.41 4.73
N HIS A 15 11.09 -2.30 4.97
CA HIS A 15 11.62 -1.57 6.12
C HIS A 15 11.17 -0.10 6.11
N GLY A 16 11.22 0.57 4.96
CA GLY A 16 10.74 1.95 4.80
C GLY A 16 9.22 2.05 4.95
N TYR A 17 8.48 1.15 4.33
CA TYR A 17 7.01 1.10 4.40
C TYR A 17 6.50 0.86 5.83
N GLN A 18 7.24 0.10 6.65
CA GLN A 18 6.92 -0.09 8.07
C GLN A 18 7.10 1.18 8.91
N GLN A 19 7.95 2.13 8.51
CA GLN A 19 8.12 3.38 9.28
C GLN A 19 6.89 4.29 9.18
N ILE A 20 6.16 4.22 8.07
CA ILE A 20 4.96 5.01 7.80
C ILE A 20 3.66 4.24 8.06
N ASP A 21 3.73 3.08 8.71
CA ASP A 21 2.57 2.22 8.98
C ASP A 21 1.46 2.96 9.75
N HIS A 22 1.88 3.81 10.68
CA HIS A 22 1.02 4.64 11.51
C HIS A 22 0.05 5.51 10.71
N VAL A 23 0.43 5.94 9.49
CA VAL A 23 -0.43 6.75 8.62
C VAL A 23 -1.67 5.96 8.22
N SER A 24 -1.52 4.71 7.77
CA SER A 24 -2.68 3.89 7.39
C SER A 24 -3.66 3.69 8.55
N GLN A 25 -3.15 3.53 9.77
CA GLN A 25 -3.98 3.40 10.98
C GLN A 25 -4.74 4.70 11.30
N ALA A 26 -4.11 5.87 11.09
CA ALA A 26 -4.75 7.16 11.32
C ALA A 26 -5.96 7.39 10.38
N TYR A 27 -5.94 6.81 9.18
CA TYR A 27 -7.07 6.83 8.23
C TYR A 27 -8.03 5.65 8.40
N GLY A 28 -8.04 4.95 9.55
CA GLY A 28 -9.03 3.90 9.80
C GLY A 28 -8.81 2.62 8.99
N CYS A 29 -7.55 2.31 8.65
CA CYS A 29 -7.19 1.00 8.11
C CYS A 29 -7.43 -0.08 9.18
N THR A 30 -8.33 -1.02 8.90
CA THR A 30 -8.73 -2.10 9.81
C THR A 30 -7.90 -3.37 9.59
N LYS A 31 -7.35 -3.55 8.39
CA LYS A 31 -6.52 -4.70 8.05
C LYS A 31 -5.53 -4.38 6.96
N LYS A 32 -4.33 -4.93 7.09
CA LYS A 32 -3.25 -4.78 6.11
C LYS A 32 -2.48 -6.07 5.92
N ASP A 33 -2.37 -6.50 4.67
CA ASP A 33 -1.56 -7.64 4.26
C ASP A 33 -0.54 -7.22 3.20
N ILE A 34 0.70 -7.71 3.33
CA ILE A 34 1.76 -7.50 2.36
C ILE A 34 2.13 -8.86 1.76
N LEU A 35 1.94 -9.00 0.46
CA LEU A 35 2.23 -10.21 -0.29
C LEU A 35 3.31 -9.95 -1.33
N ARG A 36 4.09 -10.99 -1.62
CA ARG A 36 5.06 -11.00 -2.72
C ARG A 36 4.56 -11.92 -3.80
N ASP A 37 4.84 -11.57 -5.05
CA ASP A 37 4.62 -12.50 -6.15
C ASP A 37 5.55 -13.72 -5.99
N ALA A 38 5.01 -14.91 -6.21
CA ALA A 38 5.74 -16.16 -6.03
C ALA A 38 6.84 -16.36 -7.08
N GLN A 39 6.73 -15.69 -8.23
CA GLN A 39 7.69 -15.75 -9.33
C GLN A 39 8.63 -14.54 -9.35
N ASP A 40 8.17 -13.38 -8.86
CA ASP A 40 9.00 -12.19 -8.68
C ASP A 40 8.96 -11.68 -7.22
N PRO A 41 9.96 -12.00 -6.39
CA PRO A 41 10.03 -11.53 -5.01
C PRO A 41 10.02 -10.00 -4.83
N ASN A 42 10.23 -9.23 -5.90
CA ASN A 42 10.21 -7.77 -5.90
C ASN A 42 8.92 -7.19 -6.50
N SER A 43 8.00 -8.03 -6.96
CA SER A 43 6.61 -7.64 -7.22
C SER A 43 5.80 -7.82 -5.95
N VAL A 44 5.15 -6.76 -5.51
CA VAL A 44 4.46 -6.68 -4.22
C VAL A 44 3.00 -6.34 -4.45
N LEU A 45 2.13 -6.99 -3.68
CA LEU A 45 0.74 -6.62 -3.50
C LEU A 45 0.53 -6.22 -2.05
N VAL A 46 0.02 -5.02 -1.83
CA VAL A 46 -0.46 -4.57 -0.52
C VAL A 46 -1.97 -4.57 -0.55
N MET A 47 -2.59 -5.29 0.37
CA MET A 47 -4.03 -5.26 0.61
C MET A 47 -4.29 -4.40 1.83
N LEU A 48 -5.18 -3.42 1.70
CA LEU A 48 -5.58 -2.52 2.77
C LEU A 48 -7.10 -2.49 2.83
N GLU A 49 -7.66 -2.77 3.99
CA GLU A 49 -9.08 -2.63 4.28
C GLU A 49 -9.25 -1.36 5.11
N PHE A 50 -10.17 -0.51 4.70
CA PHE A 50 -10.51 0.75 5.37
C PHE A 50 -11.99 0.71 5.73
N GLU A 51 -12.38 1.46 6.76
CA GLU A 51 -13.80 1.58 7.16
C GLU A 51 -14.68 2.13 6.02
N THR A 52 -14.14 3.01 5.17
CA THR A 52 -14.84 3.56 4.01
C THR A 52 -13.91 3.72 2.82
N GLU A 53 -14.47 3.78 1.60
CA GLU A 53 -13.70 4.08 0.40
C GLU A 53 -13.06 5.48 0.47
N ALA A 54 -13.77 6.47 1.01
CA ALA A 54 -13.29 7.85 1.13
C ALA A 54 -11.97 7.93 1.91
N LEU A 55 -11.87 7.22 3.04
CA LEU A 55 -10.65 7.15 3.83
C LEU A 55 -9.47 6.51 3.08
N ALA A 56 -9.75 5.53 2.21
CA ALA A 56 -8.72 4.91 1.37
C ALA A 56 -8.17 5.91 0.34
N HIS A 57 -9.01 6.79 -0.21
CA HIS A 57 -8.58 7.87 -1.11
C HIS A 57 -7.79 8.95 -0.36
N GLU A 58 -8.27 9.41 0.80
CA GLU A 58 -7.57 10.39 1.63
C GLU A 58 -6.17 9.90 2.05
N TYR A 59 -6.05 8.63 2.45
CA TYR A 59 -4.76 7.99 2.73
C TYR A 59 -3.76 8.08 1.56
N MET A 60 -4.25 7.96 0.32
CA MET A 60 -3.40 8.05 -0.88
C MET A 60 -2.93 9.47 -1.19
N GLU A 61 -3.58 10.48 -0.62
CA GLU A 61 -3.25 11.89 -0.76
C GLU A 61 -2.35 12.41 0.38
N ASP A 62 -2.14 11.62 1.43
CA ASP A 62 -1.31 11.99 2.57
C ASP A 62 0.14 12.30 2.17
N ASP A 63 0.67 13.42 2.68
CA ASP A 63 2.00 13.90 2.32
C ASP A 63 3.11 12.89 2.63
N GLU A 64 3.03 12.16 3.75
CA GLU A 64 4.03 11.14 4.10
C GLU A 64 3.98 9.96 3.13
N ILE A 65 2.78 9.56 2.70
CA ILE A 65 2.59 8.53 1.68
C ILE A 65 3.12 9.00 0.33
N VAL A 66 2.78 10.21 -0.10
CA VAL A 66 3.26 10.79 -1.36
C VAL A 66 4.79 10.91 -1.36
N VAL A 67 5.37 11.39 -0.25
CA VAL A 67 6.83 11.48 -0.08
C VAL A 67 7.46 10.10 -0.09
N ALA A 68 6.91 9.12 0.63
CA ALA A 68 7.42 7.76 0.66
C ALA A 68 7.32 7.08 -0.71
N MET A 69 6.25 7.30 -1.47
CA MET A 69 6.12 6.80 -2.84
C MET A 69 7.17 7.42 -3.77
N ARG A 70 7.46 8.72 -3.63
CA ARG A 70 8.51 9.41 -4.41
C ARG A 70 9.92 9.00 -4.01
N ALA A 71 10.16 8.82 -2.71
CA ALA A 71 11.45 8.40 -2.16
C ALA A 71 11.70 6.88 -2.35
N GLY A 72 10.64 6.12 -2.60
CA GLY A 72 10.52 4.71 -2.21
C GLY A 72 11.12 3.66 -3.12
N ASN A 73 12.03 3.97 -4.05
CA ASN A 73 12.61 2.95 -4.95
C ASN A 73 11.55 2.10 -5.69
N LEU A 74 10.34 2.65 -5.88
CA LEU A 74 9.30 2.07 -6.72
C LEU A 74 9.83 2.02 -8.15
N SER A 75 9.84 0.84 -8.77
CA SER A 75 10.41 0.67 -10.10
C SER A 75 9.48 1.13 -11.21
N ARG A 76 8.16 1.21 -10.94
CA ARG A 76 7.11 1.64 -11.88
C ARG A 76 5.85 2.09 -11.13
N CYS A 77 5.06 2.97 -11.75
CA CYS A 77 3.76 3.45 -11.23
C CYS A 77 2.95 2.31 -10.62
N ALA A 78 2.63 2.43 -9.33
CA ALA A 78 1.77 1.48 -8.66
C ALA A 78 0.41 1.41 -9.36
N ARG A 79 -0.13 0.21 -9.53
CA ARG A 79 -1.53 0.03 -9.90
C ARG A 79 -2.34 0.02 -8.61
N ILE A 80 -3.29 0.93 -8.50
CA ILE A 80 -4.18 1.06 -7.35
C ILE A 80 -5.58 0.69 -7.81
N GLU A 81 -6.24 -0.17 -7.04
CA GLU A 81 -7.59 -0.65 -7.32
C GLU A 81 -8.42 -0.61 -6.03
N TYR A 82 -9.64 -0.10 -6.12
CA TYR A 82 -10.59 -0.03 -5.01
C TYR A 82 -11.66 -1.10 -5.21
N PHE A 83 -12.00 -1.79 -4.13
CA PHE A 83 -12.98 -2.88 -4.11
C PHE A 83 -13.81 -2.74 -2.86
N GLU A 84 -15.10 -3.03 -2.98
CA GLU A 84 -16.03 -3.19 -1.86
C GLU A 84 -16.24 -4.68 -1.59
N GLU A 85 -16.33 -5.05 -0.32
CA GLU A 85 -16.74 -6.40 0.04
C GLU A 85 -18.21 -6.60 -0.36
N ARG A 86 -18.53 -7.77 -0.89
CA ARG A 86 -19.93 -8.11 -1.18
C ARG A 86 -20.65 -8.30 0.16
N GLU A 87 -21.74 -7.56 0.37
CA GLU A 87 -22.68 -7.88 1.44
C GLU A 87 -23.23 -9.30 1.20
N HIS A 88 -23.18 -10.15 2.23
CA HIS A 88 -23.68 -11.54 2.20
C HIS A 88 -25.19 -11.61 2.42
#